data_AF-W4FYK7-F1
#
_entry.id   AF-W4FYK7-F1
#
_cell.length_a   1.000
_cell.length_b   1.000
_cell.length_c   1.000
_cell.angle_alpha   90.00
_cell.angle_beta   90.00
_cell.angle_gamma   90.00
#
_symmetry.space_group_name_H-M   'P 1'
#
loop_
_entity.id
_entity.type
_entity.pdbx_description
1 polymer ?
#
loop_
_entity_poly.entity_id
_entity_poly.type
_entity_poly.pdbx_seq_one_letter_code
_entity_poly.pdbx_strand_id
1 'polypeptide(L)'
;MASTAAPGAGAKDFSALEALNNQVEASKMDVLKKRIDELQAENDHLRFLHKKSEKETHEFVAYFQRELGAREKVTAKLSEDLSEAKTRFHDDTEEMKLKYDVDTKQLSHTSKLMELTLSDKLKVAQEDLTKLELFRDMKDSLENKLVHLTDTLESERVAQKDALGMLERKFLEEKARNQKDTDKRIEKIKQQSREDARNVLDADTRKIVTDNKRMGEELRFQLITTEELTKENMALEQTTKALKCEIQVHLDKELEYAKYGQKQTREIKQLQAKVKTLEKSLCQVVHEFEKEKQLLTTKTEKELDDVSLDADGLRKLLKLKNKELRNMKRLAQTILDQRTDVEQFFLDSLDIVKQQMLDERKRVVEAEKLQDAKLTPAERGLKFPRLKTRSSSVGNNNQHVPLGVKDKVDLRALTWDERERVLRLLFAKINSIQGFLDAPPALDSQETRLNSLDTPFLTEVADQSSTGPMLPRHFPSRPPTHATPPPADEY
;
A
#
# COMPACT_ATOMS: atom_id res chain seq x y z
N MET A 1 -100.20 50.06 94.11
CA MET A 1 -100.53 49.58 95.46
C MET A 1 -99.36 48.76 96.01
N ALA A 2 -99.35 48.46 97.30
CA ALA A 2 -98.28 47.72 97.97
C ALA A 2 -98.62 46.22 98.15
N SER A 3 -97.86 45.53 99.02
CA SER A 3 -97.97 44.11 99.44
C SER A 3 -97.43 43.02 98.50
N THR A 4 -96.84 41.91 98.95
CA THR A 4 -95.85 41.62 100.04
C THR A 4 -95.62 40.10 100.13
N ALA A 5 -94.35 39.66 100.27
CA ALA A 5 -93.91 38.31 100.74
C ALA A 5 -94.32 37.10 99.85
N ALA A 6 -93.69 35.91 99.93
CA ALA A 6 -92.57 35.42 100.75
C ALA A 6 -91.62 34.49 99.92
N PRO A 7 -90.38 34.18 100.38
CA PRO A 7 -89.38 33.44 99.59
C PRO A 7 -89.12 31.98 100.03
N GLY A 8 -88.50 31.16 99.17
CA GLY A 8 -87.89 29.89 99.60
C GLY A 8 -87.35 28.96 98.48
N ALA A 9 -86.08 28.54 98.63
CA ALA A 9 -85.42 27.36 98.02
C ALA A 9 -85.54 27.08 96.50
N GLY A 10 -84.43 27.25 95.76
CA GLY A 10 -84.32 26.84 94.34
C GLY A 10 -82.89 26.80 93.78
N ALA A 11 -81.88 26.50 94.61
CA ALA A 11 -80.47 26.80 94.31
C ALA A 11 -79.51 25.58 94.35
N LYS A 12 -79.98 24.37 94.00
CA LYS A 12 -79.13 23.16 93.95
C LYS A 12 -79.27 22.34 92.66
N ASP A 13 -80.48 22.13 92.14
CA ASP A 13 -80.70 21.21 91.02
C ASP A 13 -80.12 21.71 89.68
N PHE A 14 -79.94 23.03 89.54
CA PHE A 14 -79.26 23.62 88.38
C PHE A 14 -77.82 23.09 88.22
N SER A 15 -77.07 22.97 89.32
CA SER A 15 -75.65 22.58 89.31
C SER A 15 -75.44 21.12 88.88
N ALA A 16 -76.36 20.21 89.22
CA ALA A 16 -76.28 18.81 88.82
C ALA A 16 -76.63 18.62 87.32
N LEU A 17 -77.64 19.35 86.84
CA LEU A 17 -78.01 19.37 85.42
C LEU A 17 -76.91 20.01 84.57
N GLU A 18 -76.31 21.09 85.05
CA GLU A 18 -75.17 21.78 84.45
C GLU A 18 -73.92 20.89 84.42
N ALA A 19 -73.64 20.13 85.49
CA ALA A 19 -72.55 19.15 85.50
C ALA A 19 -72.75 18.01 84.49
N LEU A 20 -73.98 17.46 84.37
CA LEU A 20 -74.30 16.44 83.37
C LEU A 20 -74.23 17.01 81.94
N ASN A 21 -74.73 18.23 81.73
CA ASN A 21 -74.60 18.92 80.45
C ASN A 21 -73.12 19.13 80.09
N ASN A 22 -72.29 19.58 81.03
CA ASN A 22 -70.85 19.73 80.83
C ASN A 22 -70.15 18.39 80.57
N GLN A 23 -70.60 17.27 81.15
CA GLN A 23 -70.09 15.93 80.83
C GLN A 23 -70.50 15.47 79.42
N VAL A 24 -71.74 15.74 79.01
CA VAL A 24 -72.22 15.44 77.65
C VAL A 24 -71.48 16.30 76.62
N GLU A 25 -71.34 17.61 76.84
CA GLU A 25 -70.56 18.48 75.96
C GLU A 25 -69.06 18.13 75.97
N ALA A 26 -68.48 17.71 77.10
CA ALA A 26 -67.12 17.17 77.11
C ALA A 26 -66.99 15.90 76.26
N SER A 27 -67.94 14.96 76.34
CA SER A 27 -67.92 13.75 75.50
C SER A 27 -68.11 14.05 74.01
N LYS A 28 -68.99 15.01 73.66
CA LYS A 28 -69.14 15.53 72.29
C LYS A 28 -67.86 16.20 71.82
N MET A 29 -67.23 17.03 72.65
CA MET A 29 -65.95 17.65 72.37
C MET A 29 -64.85 16.61 72.16
N ASP A 30 -64.81 15.52 72.92
CA ASP A 30 -63.79 14.48 72.75
C ASP A 30 -64.00 13.61 71.50
N VAL A 31 -65.25 13.39 71.09
CA VAL A 31 -65.57 12.79 69.78
C VAL A 31 -65.20 13.75 68.64
N LEU A 32 -65.50 15.05 68.78
CA LEU A 32 -65.12 16.07 67.81
C LEU A 32 -63.59 16.27 67.73
N LYS A 33 -62.87 16.24 68.85
CA LYS A 33 -61.40 16.24 68.90
C LYS A 33 -60.86 15.05 68.12
N LYS A 34 -61.27 13.82 68.45
CA LYS A 34 -60.84 12.62 67.71
C LYS A 34 -61.14 12.73 66.22
N ARG A 35 -62.30 13.27 65.82
CA ARG A 35 -62.61 13.47 64.40
C ARG A 35 -61.76 14.56 63.75
N ILE A 36 -61.37 15.60 64.49
CA ILE A 36 -60.40 16.62 64.06
C ILE A 36 -59.00 16.02 63.94
N ASP A 37 -58.56 15.20 64.90
CA ASP A 37 -57.26 14.52 64.90
C ASP A 37 -57.17 13.52 63.73
N GLU A 38 -58.23 12.74 63.47
CA GLU A 38 -58.38 11.90 62.29
C GLU A 38 -58.29 12.70 60.99
N LEU A 39 -59.04 13.80 60.88
CA LEU A 39 -59.04 14.67 59.69
C LEU A 39 -57.70 15.38 59.50
N GLN A 40 -56.96 15.71 60.57
CA GLN A 40 -55.61 16.25 60.51
C GLN A 40 -54.62 15.19 60.00
N ALA A 41 -54.67 13.97 60.56
CA ALA A 41 -53.85 12.85 60.10
C ALA A 41 -54.15 12.46 58.64
N GLU A 42 -55.41 12.50 58.22
CA GLU A 42 -55.84 12.32 56.83
C GLU A 42 -55.32 13.45 55.93
N ASN A 43 -55.42 14.71 56.36
CA ASN A 43 -54.89 15.86 55.59
C ASN A 43 -53.36 15.79 55.45
N ASP A 44 -52.63 15.46 56.50
CA ASP A 44 -51.17 15.32 56.45
C ASP A 44 -50.72 14.06 55.69
N HIS A 45 -51.51 12.98 55.69
CA HIS A 45 -51.27 11.84 54.80
C HIS A 45 -51.49 12.22 53.32
N LEU A 46 -52.57 12.94 53.00
CA LEU A 46 -52.82 13.45 51.65
C LEU A 46 -51.74 14.44 51.19
N ARG A 47 -51.25 15.32 52.09
CA ARG A 47 -50.10 16.20 51.84
C ARG A 47 -48.80 15.43 51.62
N PHE A 48 -48.58 14.34 52.34
CA PHE A 48 -47.44 13.46 52.14
C PHE A 48 -47.52 12.76 50.77
N LEU A 49 -48.68 12.21 50.42
CA LEU A 49 -48.91 11.58 49.11
C LEU A 49 -48.74 12.58 47.97
N HIS A 50 -49.29 13.80 48.07
CA HIS A 50 -49.07 14.87 47.09
C HIS A 50 -47.58 15.20 46.94
N LYS A 51 -46.88 15.45 48.05
CA LYS A 51 -45.42 15.73 48.03
C LYS A 51 -44.61 14.54 47.48
N LYS A 52 -45.12 13.31 47.56
CA LYS A 52 -44.49 12.13 46.97
C LYS A 52 -44.74 12.09 45.46
N SER A 53 -45.98 12.16 45.00
CA SER A 53 -46.30 12.14 43.55
C SER A 53 -45.73 13.35 42.81
N GLU A 54 -45.65 14.50 43.47
CA GLU A 54 -44.98 15.70 42.99
C GLU A 54 -43.47 15.48 42.80
N LYS A 55 -42.78 14.81 43.74
CA LYS A 55 -41.37 14.42 43.58
C LYS A 55 -41.18 13.41 42.45
N GLU A 56 -42.00 12.35 42.43
CA GLU A 56 -41.96 11.33 41.36
C GLU A 56 -42.17 11.99 39.98
N THR A 57 -43.09 12.96 39.87
CA THR A 57 -43.31 13.74 38.64
C THR A 57 -42.08 14.58 38.27
N HIS A 58 -41.45 15.28 39.23
CA HIS A 58 -40.21 16.01 38.97
C HIS A 58 -39.04 15.10 38.57
N GLU A 59 -38.94 13.90 39.16
CA GLU A 59 -37.93 12.89 38.81
C GLU A 59 -38.15 12.35 37.40
N PHE A 60 -39.38 12.05 36.99
CA PHE A 60 -39.72 11.70 35.60
C PHE A 60 -39.40 12.84 34.62
N VAL A 61 -39.78 14.09 34.93
CA VAL A 61 -39.49 15.25 34.08
C VAL A 61 -37.98 15.46 33.96
N ALA A 62 -37.21 15.38 35.05
CA ALA A 62 -35.75 15.51 35.03
C ALA A 62 -35.06 14.34 34.30
N TYR A 63 -35.63 13.13 34.35
CA TYR A 63 -35.18 12.00 33.52
C TYR A 63 -35.42 12.28 32.04
N PHE A 64 -36.65 12.64 31.64
CA PHE A 64 -36.99 12.92 30.24
C PHE A 64 -36.23 14.12 29.68
N GLN A 65 -36.01 15.19 30.44
CA GLN A 65 -35.16 16.32 30.03
C GLN A 65 -33.71 15.90 29.80
N ARG A 66 -33.16 15.01 30.65
CA ARG A 66 -31.79 14.49 30.48
C ARG A 66 -31.67 13.56 29.26
N GLU A 67 -32.65 12.69 29.06
CA GLU A 67 -32.71 11.76 27.92
C GLU A 67 -32.93 12.50 26.60
N LEU A 68 -33.84 13.49 26.58
CA LEU A 68 -34.07 14.35 25.41
C LEU A 68 -32.80 15.15 25.08
N GLY A 69 -32.19 15.82 26.06
CA GLY A 69 -30.94 16.56 25.87
C GLY A 69 -29.72 15.68 25.55
N ALA A 70 -29.77 14.37 25.83
CA ALA A 70 -28.78 13.40 25.35
C ALA A 70 -29.02 13.05 23.88
N ARG A 71 -30.28 12.81 23.49
CA ARG A 71 -30.67 12.57 22.09
C ARG A 71 -30.39 13.77 21.20
N GLU A 72 -30.74 14.99 21.64
CA GLU A 72 -30.45 16.24 20.94
C GLU A 72 -28.96 16.41 20.66
N LYS A 73 -28.07 16.06 21.62
CA LYS A 73 -26.61 16.06 21.42
C LYS A 73 -26.15 15.01 20.41
N VAL A 74 -26.79 13.85 20.36
CA VAL A 74 -26.50 12.81 19.35
C VAL A 74 -27.00 13.25 17.97
N THR A 75 -28.20 13.83 17.87
CA THR A 75 -28.74 14.39 16.62
C THR A 75 -27.89 15.55 16.11
N ALA A 76 -27.44 16.45 16.99
CA ALA A 76 -26.54 17.54 16.64
C ALA A 76 -25.23 17.00 16.03
N LYS A 77 -24.54 16.09 16.73
CA LYS A 77 -23.33 15.43 16.22
C LYS A 77 -23.54 14.72 14.89
N LEU A 78 -24.59 13.90 14.78
CA LEU A 78 -24.89 13.20 13.52
C LEU A 78 -25.23 14.18 12.37
N SER A 79 -25.75 15.37 12.66
CA SER A 79 -25.97 16.41 11.65
C SER A 79 -24.68 17.17 11.27
N GLU A 80 -23.76 17.32 12.23
CA GLU A 80 -22.42 17.89 12.07
C GLU A 80 -21.54 16.94 11.23
N ASP A 81 -21.40 15.68 11.65
CA ASP A 81 -20.72 14.59 10.94
C ASP A 81 -21.23 14.45 9.49
N LEU A 82 -22.56 14.51 9.29
CA LEU A 82 -23.21 14.42 7.98
C LEU A 82 -23.01 15.68 7.13
N SER A 83 -22.78 16.84 7.76
CA SER A 83 -22.41 18.06 7.05
C SER A 83 -20.95 18.03 6.60
N GLU A 84 -20.02 17.61 7.47
CA GLU A 84 -18.60 17.43 7.12
C GLU A 84 -18.40 16.38 6.03
N ALA A 85 -19.10 15.25 6.11
CA ALA A 85 -19.03 14.20 5.09
C ALA A 85 -19.52 14.70 3.72
N LYS A 86 -20.51 15.61 3.69
CA LYS A 86 -21.00 16.25 2.46
C LYS A 86 -20.04 17.29 1.91
N THR A 87 -19.42 18.12 2.75
CA THR A 87 -18.44 19.11 2.27
C THR A 87 -17.20 18.39 1.74
N ARG A 88 -16.62 17.46 2.49
CA ARG A 88 -15.46 16.66 2.05
C ARG A 88 -15.74 15.96 0.71
N PHE A 89 -16.87 15.27 0.57
CA PHE A 89 -17.23 14.63 -0.70
C PHE A 89 -17.41 15.63 -1.86
N HIS A 90 -17.91 16.85 -1.58
CA HIS A 90 -18.01 17.90 -2.59
C HIS A 90 -16.62 18.42 -2.99
N ASP A 91 -15.77 18.72 -2.01
CA ASP A 91 -14.40 19.22 -2.19
C ASP A 91 -13.54 18.19 -2.97
N ASP A 92 -13.55 16.93 -2.55
CA ASP A 92 -12.91 15.79 -3.25
C ASP A 92 -13.41 15.68 -4.71
N THR A 93 -14.71 15.89 -4.93
CA THR A 93 -15.34 15.82 -6.26
C THR A 93 -14.92 16.99 -7.15
N GLU A 94 -14.83 18.21 -6.62
CA GLU A 94 -14.36 19.38 -7.38
C GLU A 94 -12.84 19.32 -7.63
N GLU A 95 -12.03 18.83 -6.68
CA GLU A 95 -10.59 18.61 -6.92
C GLU A 95 -10.37 17.59 -8.05
N MET A 96 -11.08 16.46 -8.02
CA MET A 96 -10.99 15.45 -9.07
C MET A 96 -11.46 15.98 -10.44
N LYS A 97 -12.52 16.81 -10.49
CA LYS A 97 -12.93 17.50 -11.73
C LYS A 97 -11.87 18.46 -12.24
N LEU A 98 -11.33 19.31 -11.37
CA LEU A 98 -10.28 20.28 -11.72
C LEU A 98 -9.03 19.57 -12.25
N LYS A 99 -8.63 18.46 -11.62
CA LYS A 99 -7.53 17.62 -12.09
C LYS A 99 -7.81 17.05 -13.49
N TYR A 100 -8.96 16.43 -13.71
CA TYR A 100 -9.32 15.89 -15.03
C TYR A 100 -9.41 16.98 -16.12
N ASP A 101 -9.91 18.18 -15.80
CA ASP A 101 -9.95 19.32 -16.71
C ASP A 101 -8.53 19.83 -17.06
N VAL A 102 -7.63 19.92 -16.07
CA VAL A 102 -6.22 20.25 -16.28
C VAL A 102 -5.51 19.19 -17.13
N ASP A 103 -5.65 17.90 -16.79
CA ASP A 103 -5.06 16.79 -17.54
C ASP A 103 -5.58 16.75 -18.99
N THR A 104 -6.89 16.97 -19.19
CA THR A 104 -7.52 17.05 -20.53
C THR A 104 -7.00 18.25 -21.32
N LYS A 105 -6.81 19.41 -20.68
CA LYS A 105 -6.24 20.61 -21.33
C LYS A 105 -4.77 20.39 -21.73
N GLN A 106 -3.96 19.76 -20.87
CA GLN A 106 -2.58 19.41 -21.18
C GLN A 106 -2.48 18.39 -22.33
N LEU A 107 -3.33 17.35 -22.32
CA LEU A 107 -3.39 16.35 -23.40
C LEU A 107 -3.85 16.98 -24.73
N SER A 108 -4.85 17.87 -24.70
CA SER A 108 -5.29 18.61 -25.88
C SER A 108 -4.20 19.54 -26.43
N HIS A 109 -3.45 20.22 -25.55
CA HIS A 109 -2.36 21.12 -25.96
C HIS A 109 -1.17 20.35 -26.56
N THR A 110 -0.77 19.25 -25.93
CA THR A 110 0.33 18.40 -26.44
C THR A 110 -0.05 17.70 -27.76
N SER A 111 -1.29 17.24 -27.93
CA SER A 111 -1.79 16.72 -29.22
C SER A 111 -1.69 17.78 -30.32
N LYS A 112 -2.20 18.99 -30.08
CA LYS A 112 -2.14 20.11 -31.04
C LYS A 112 -0.70 20.50 -31.43
N LEU A 113 0.23 20.49 -30.47
CA LEU A 113 1.63 20.79 -30.73
C LEU A 113 2.31 19.67 -31.55
N MET A 114 1.95 18.41 -31.30
CA MET A 114 2.41 17.26 -32.09
C MET A 114 1.82 17.28 -33.51
N GLU A 115 0.53 17.55 -33.66
CA GLU A 115 -0.17 17.73 -34.95
C GLU A 115 0.47 18.84 -35.78
N LEU A 116 0.75 20.01 -35.18
CA LEU A 116 1.46 21.10 -35.84
C LEU A 116 2.86 20.68 -36.29
N THR A 117 3.62 20.04 -35.39
CA THR A 117 4.98 19.54 -35.68
C THR A 117 4.99 18.48 -36.81
N LEU A 118 3.96 17.64 -36.89
CA LEU A 118 3.78 16.67 -37.97
C LEU A 118 3.33 17.34 -39.27
N SER A 119 2.45 18.34 -39.21
CA SER A 119 2.01 19.14 -40.37
C SER A 119 3.19 19.87 -41.02
N ASP A 120 4.07 20.49 -40.24
CA ASP A 120 5.23 21.20 -40.77
C ASP A 120 6.28 20.24 -41.37
N LYS A 121 6.49 19.07 -40.75
CA LYS A 121 7.29 17.98 -41.35
C LYS A 121 6.69 17.47 -42.66
N LEU A 122 5.35 17.35 -42.74
CA LEU A 122 4.65 16.95 -43.95
C LEU A 122 4.86 17.97 -45.08
N LYS A 123 4.73 19.28 -44.79
CA LYS A 123 5.00 20.36 -45.76
C LYS A 123 6.43 20.29 -46.30
N VAL A 124 7.44 20.18 -45.43
CA VAL A 124 8.85 20.07 -45.88
C VAL A 124 9.05 18.83 -46.76
N ALA A 125 8.47 17.68 -46.40
CA ALA A 125 8.55 16.48 -47.22
C ALA A 125 7.82 16.62 -48.58
N GLN A 126 6.70 17.37 -48.64
CA GLN A 126 5.99 17.69 -49.88
C GLN A 126 6.77 18.68 -50.76
N GLU A 127 7.39 19.69 -50.17
CA GLU A 127 8.28 20.61 -50.88
C GLU A 127 9.50 19.87 -51.45
N ASP A 128 10.14 18.99 -50.67
CA ASP A 128 11.28 18.21 -51.14
C ASP A 128 10.90 17.18 -52.21
N LEU A 129 9.68 16.62 -52.14
CA LEU A 129 9.14 15.78 -53.21
C LEU A 129 8.98 16.57 -54.52
N THR A 130 8.38 17.77 -54.49
CA THR A 130 8.22 18.58 -55.72
C THR A 130 9.57 19.06 -56.28
N LYS A 131 10.57 19.34 -55.43
CA LYS A 131 11.96 19.59 -55.86
C LYS A 131 12.58 18.37 -56.57
N LEU A 132 12.32 17.16 -56.07
CA LEU A 132 12.80 15.90 -56.69
C LEU A 132 12.07 15.58 -58.00
N GLU A 133 10.78 15.87 -58.12
CA GLU A 133 10.03 15.74 -59.37
C GLU A 133 10.57 16.71 -60.45
N LEU A 134 10.77 17.99 -60.10
CA LEU A 134 11.41 18.97 -60.97
C LEU A 134 12.84 18.56 -61.38
N PHE A 135 13.61 17.98 -60.45
CA PHE A 135 14.95 17.47 -60.75
C PHE A 135 14.93 16.26 -61.70
N ARG A 136 14.01 15.31 -61.50
CA ARG A 136 13.80 14.16 -62.42
C ARG A 136 13.46 14.67 -63.82
N ASP A 137 12.46 15.54 -63.95
CA ASP A 137 11.99 16.00 -65.25
C ASP A 137 13.06 16.83 -65.98
N MET A 138 13.90 17.56 -65.24
CA MET A 138 15.08 18.25 -65.77
C MET A 138 16.18 17.28 -66.21
N LYS A 139 16.50 16.27 -65.39
CA LYS A 139 17.47 15.20 -65.71
C LYS A 139 17.04 14.47 -66.99
N ASP A 140 15.80 14.02 -67.05
CA ASP A 140 15.27 13.29 -68.20
C ASP A 140 15.25 14.19 -69.46
N SER A 141 15.00 15.49 -69.32
CA SER A 141 15.16 16.47 -70.41
C SER A 141 16.61 16.61 -70.89
N LEU A 142 17.60 16.53 -69.99
CA LEU A 142 19.02 16.60 -70.33
C LEU A 142 19.54 15.30 -70.95
N GLU A 143 19.11 14.14 -70.44
CA GLU A 143 19.47 12.83 -71.00
C GLU A 143 18.92 12.67 -72.42
N ASN A 144 17.66 13.05 -72.68
CA ASN A 144 17.11 13.08 -74.04
C ASN A 144 17.89 14.01 -74.99
N LYS A 145 18.38 15.15 -74.50
CA LYS A 145 19.25 16.06 -75.30
C LYS A 145 20.63 15.45 -75.57
N LEU A 146 21.21 14.74 -74.60
CA LEU A 146 22.50 14.06 -74.77
C LEU A 146 22.40 12.90 -75.77
N VAL A 147 21.33 12.10 -75.72
CA VAL A 147 21.05 11.07 -76.72
C VAL A 147 20.91 11.69 -78.11
N HIS A 148 20.04 12.69 -78.27
CA HIS A 148 19.86 13.37 -79.55
C HIS A 148 21.18 13.95 -80.10
N LEU A 149 21.99 14.61 -79.28
CA LEU A 149 23.29 15.16 -79.72
C LEU A 149 24.28 14.05 -80.09
N THR A 150 24.25 12.91 -79.41
CA THR A 150 25.09 11.75 -79.72
C THR A 150 24.70 11.14 -81.06
N ASP A 151 23.39 10.91 -81.29
CA ASP A 151 22.85 10.41 -82.56
C ASP A 151 23.15 11.37 -83.72
N THR A 152 23.04 12.68 -83.48
CA THR A 152 23.37 13.71 -84.47
C THR A 152 24.85 13.64 -84.84
N LEU A 153 25.75 13.65 -83.86
CA LEU A 153 27.21 13.58 -84.08
C LEU A 153 27.64 12.29 -84.78
N GLU A 154 27.02 11.15 -84.48
CA GLU A 154 27.35 9.90 -85.15
C GLU A 154 26.81 9.88 -86.59
N SER A 155 25.61 10.44 -86.84
CA SER A 155 25.10 10.62 -88.21
C SER A 155 26.00 11.53 -89.05
N GLU A 156 26.53 12.63 -88.48
CA GLU A 156 27.50 13.50 -89.14
C GLU A 156 28.83 12.79 -89.39
N ARG A 157 29.31 11.95 -88.45
CA ARG A 157 30.53 11.15 -88.66
C ARG A 157 30.38 10.15 -89.79
N VAL A 158 29.25 9.44 -89.87
CA VAL A 158 28.97 8.52 -90.97
C VAL A 158 28.92 9.29 -92.29
N ALA A 159 28.20 10.42 -92.35
CA ALA A 159 28.13 11.26 -93.55
C ALA A 159 29.51 11.82 -93.99
N GLN A 160 30.34 12.27 -93.05
CA GLN A 160 31.71 12.73 -93.32
C GLN A 160 32.61 11.59 -93.83
N LYS A 161 32.51 10.40 -93.22
CA LYS A 161 33.26 9.20 -93.63
C LYS A 161 32.88 8.76 -95.05
N ASP A 162 31.59 8.77 -95.39
CA ASP A 162 31.12 8.44 -96.73
C ASP A 162 31.49 9.52 -97.76
N ALA A 163 31.47 10.80 -97.38
CA ALA A 163 31.93 11.90 -98.22
C ALA A 163 33.44 11.80 -98.53
N LEU A 164 34.27 11.48 -97.52
CA LEU A 164 35.69 11.19 -97.70
C LEU A 164 35.89 9.97 -98.62
N GLY A 165 35.19 8.87 -98.38
CA GLY A 165 35.27 7.67 -99.21
C GLY A 165 34.81 7.90 -100.66
N MET A 166 33.89 8.83 -100.92
CA MET A 166 33.55 9.28 -102.28
C MET A 166 34.64 10.16 -102.91
N LEU A 167 35.28 11.03 -102.13
CA LEU A 167 36.36 11.90 -102.60
C LEU A 167 37.62 11.08 -102.93
N GLU A 168 37.97 10.10 -102.09
CA GLU A 168 39.07 9.16 -102.32
C GLU A 168 38.89 8.36 -103.62
N ARG A 169 37.69 7.83 -103.88
CA ARG A 169 37.38 7.13 -105.16
C ARG A 169 37.63 8.02 -106.37
N LYS A 170 37.12 9.26 -106.34
CA LYS A 170 37.35 10.26 -107.41
C LYS A 170 38.84 10.56 -107.59
N PHE A 171 39.59 10.76 -106.49
CA PHE A 171 41.03 10.97 -106.54
C PHE A 171 41.79 9.77 -107.11
N LEU A 172 41.38 8.53 -106.79
CA LEU A 172 41.99 7.32 -107.34
C LEU A 172 41.70 7.16 -108.84
N GLU A 173 40.46 7.42 -109.27
CA GLU A 173 40.06 7.43 -110.70
C GLU A 173 40.83 8.49 -111.50
N GLU A 174 40.91 9.72 -110.99
CA GLU A 174 41.62 10.82 -111.64
C GLU A 174 43.14 10.60 -111.63
N LYS A 175 43.71 10.08 -110.54
CA LYS A 175 45.13 9.69 -110.46
C LYS A 175 45.46 8.57 -111.44
N ALA A 176 44.61 7.56 -111.58
CA ALA A 176 44.79 6.48 -112.55
C ALA A 176 44.69 6.99 -114.01
N ARG A 177 43.77 7.93 -114.28
CA ARG A 177 43.67 8.62 -115.57
C ARG A 177 44.93 9.43 -115.88
N ASN A 178 45.38 10.26 -114.94
CA ASN A 178 46.58 11.08 -115.11
C ASN A 178 47.84 10.22 -115.26
N GLN A 179 47.98 9.13 -114.50
CA GLN A 179 49.08 8.17 -114.64
C GLN A 179 49.12 7.57 -116.06
N LYS A 180 47.96 7.12 -116.57
CA LYS A 180 47.83 6.59 -117.94
C LYS A 180 48.18 7.61 -119.02
N ASP A 181 48.06 8.91 -118.74
CA ASP A 181 48.45 10.00 -119.64
C ASP A 181 49.87 10.55 -119.39
N THR A 182 50.50 10.28 -118.24
CA THR A 182 51.96 10.45 -118.06
C THR A 182 52.72 9.29 -118.67
N ASP A 183 52.25 8.05 -118.56
CA ASP A 183 52.93 6.86 -119.10
C ASP A 183 53.08 6.94 -120.63
N LYS A 184 52.04 7.43 -121.34
CA LYS A 184 52.10 7.74 -122.78
C LYS A 184 53.15 8.80 -123.15
N ARG A 185 53.44 9.74 -122.24
CA ARG A 185 54.50 10.76 -122.42
C ARG A 185 55.87 10.18 -122.08
N ILE A 186 55.95 9.40 -121.00
CA ILE A 186 57.16 8.68 -120.58
C ILE A 186 57.62 7.72 -121.67
N GLU A 187 56.74 6.99 -122.37
CA GLU A 187 57.19 6.08 -123.43
C GLU A 187 57.72 6.81 -124.68
N LYS A 188 57.15 7.97 -125.02
CA LYS A 188 57.73 8.87 -126.05
C LYS A 188 59.12 9.38 -125.61
N ILE A 189 59.25 9.83 -124.37
CA ILE A 189 60.52 10.33 -123.81
C ILE A 189 61.56 9.19 -123.71
N LYS A 190 61.17 7.97 -123.33
CA LYS A 190 62.04 6.79 -123.34
C LYS A 190 62.56 6.46 -124.73
N GLN A 191 61.77 6.65 -125.79
CA GLN A 191 62.24 6.37 -127.15
C GLN A 191 63.29 7.40 -127.58
N GLN A 192 63.15 8.66 -127.17
CA GLN A 192 64.12 9.72 -127.42
C GLN A 192 65.38 9.59 -126.54
N SER A 193 65.20 9.26 -125.26
CA SER A 193 66.29 9.09 -124.28
C SER A 193 67.15 7.86 -124.53
N ARG A 194 66.65 6.79 -125.19
CA ARG A 194 67.45 5.62 -125.57
C ARG A 194 68.56 5.95 -126.58
N GLU A 195 68.41 7.01 -127.36
CA GLU A 195 69.42 7.50 -128.30
C GLU A 195 70.56 8.20 -127.54
N ASP A 196 70.24 9.26 -126.79
CA ASP A 196 71.22 10.12 -126.11
C ASP A 196 71.93 9.42 -124.93
N ALA A 197 71.23 8.56 -124.20
CA ALA A 197 71.77 7.89 -123.01
C ALA A 197 72.93 6.92 -123.35
N ARG A 198 73.00 6.44 -124.60
CA ARG A 198 73.93 5.40 -125.03
C ARG A 198 75.42 5.77 -124.89
N ASN A 199 75.73 7.06 -124.86
CA ASN A 199 77.11 7.57 -124.86
C ASN A 199 77.56 8.23 -123.54
N VAL A 200 76.68 8.36 -122.53
CA VAL A 200 76.97 9.09 -121.27
C VAL A 200 76.68 8.25 -120.01
N LEU A 201 75.83 7.22 -120.11
CA LEU A 201 75.29 6.50 -118.94
C LEU A 201 76.32 5.94 -117.95
N ASP A 202 77.49 5.50 -118.40
CA ASP A 202 78.22 4.46 -117.68
C ASP A 202 78.91 4.95 -116.38
N ALA A 203 79.43 6.18 -116.36
CA ALA A 203 80.19 6.70 -115.22
C ALA A 203 79.31 7.25 -114.09
N ASP A 204 78.49 8.26 -114.39
CA ASP A 204 77.80 9.03 -113.35
C ASP A 204 76.62 8.26 -112.73
N THR A 205 75.97 7.38 -113.51
CA THR A 205 74.93 6.46 -113.01
C THR A 205 75.46 5.58 -111.87
N ARG A 206 76.70 5.08 -111.97
CA ARG A 206 77.29 4.24 -110.91
C ARG A 206 77.44 5.01 -109.60
N LYS A 207 77.90 6.27 -109.65
CA LYS A 207 78.03 7.15 -108.49
C LYS A 207 76.67 7.49 -107.86
N ILE A 208 75.71 7.89 -108.70
CA ILE A 208 74.33 8.25 -108.29
C ILE A 208 73.62 7.03 -107.66
N VAL A 209 73.89 5.81 -108.13
CA VAL A 209 73.35 4.58 -107.51
C VAL A 209 73.95 4.32 -106.12
N THR A 210 75.25 4.52 -105.90
CA THR A 210 75.82 4.35 -104.54
C THR A 210 75.33 5.41 -103.55
N ASP A 211 75.21 6.68 -103.94
CA ASP A 211 74.69 7.71 -103.03
C ASP A 211 73.19 7.56 -102.77
N ASN A 212 72.37 7.19 -103.76
CA ASN A 212 70.96 6.86 -103.52
C ASN A 212 70.79 5.63 -102.63
N LYS A 213 71.66 4.62 -102.76
CA LYS A 213 71.66 3.47 -101.84
C LYS A 213 71.95 3.93 -100.41
N ARG A 214 73.01 4.71 -100.21
CA ARG A 214 73.41 5.26 -98.89
C ARG A 214 72.31 6.13 -98.27
N MET A 215 71.70 7.03 -99.04
CA MET A 215 70.58 7.86 -98.58
C MET A 215 69.32 7.02 -98.28
N GLY A 216 69.06 5.96 -99.05
CA GLY A 216 67.96 5.04 -98.79
C GLY A 216 68.17 4.14 -97.56
N GLU A 217 69.41 3.84 -97.21
CA GLU A 217 69.78 3.12 -95.99
C GLU A 217 69.70 4.04 -94.76
N GLU A 218 70.23 5.27 -94.85
CA GLU A 218 70.08 6.32 -93.83
C GLU A 218 68.62 6.67 -93.55
N LEU A 219 67.80 6.88 -94.60
CA LEU A 219 66.38 7.19 -94.43
C LEU A 219 65.60 6.03 -93.79
N ARG A 220 65.95 4.77 -94.08
CA ARG A 220 65.35 3.61 -93.39
C ARG A 220 65.74 3.58 -91.93
N PHE A 221 67.00 3.84 -91.60
CA PHE A 221 67.47 3.90 -90.22
C PHE A 221 66.73 4.99 -89.43
N GLN A 222 66.67 6.22 -89.97
CA GLN A 222 65.95 7.33 -89.34
C GLN A 222 64.44 7.05 -89.20
N LEU A 223 63.80 6.40 -90.19
CA LEU A 223 62.40 5.99 -90.09
C LEU A 223 62.19 4.95 -88.97
N ILE A 224 63.05 3.93 -88.88
CA ILE A 224 62.97 2.90 -87.83
C ILE A 224 63.16 3.53 -86.45
N THR A 225 64.21 4.34 -86.25
CA THR A 225 64.45 5.03 -84.98
C THR A 225 63.33 6.03 -84.63
N THR A 226 62.69 6.67 -85.61
CA THR A 226 61.50 7.50 -85.37
C THR A 226 60.29 6.65 -84.96
N GLU A 227 60.10 5.47 -85.57
CA GLU A 227 59.03 4.54 -85.21
C GLU A 227 59.25 3.93 -83.81
N GLU A 228 60.49 3.66 -83.43
CA GLU A 228 60.89 3.22 -82.08
C GLU A 228 60.65 4.32 -81.05
N LEU A 229 61.18 5.53 -81.26
CA LEU A 229 60.98 6.67 -80.35
C LEU A 229 59.50 7.09 -80.21
N THR A 230 58.69 6.96 -81.27
CA THR A 230 57.25 7.24 -81.17
C THR A 230 56.50 6.15 -80.40
N LYS A 231 56.87 4.86 -80.53
CA LYS A 231 56.34 3.78 -79.69
C LYS A 231 56.73 3.97 -78.21
N GLU A 232 57.99 4.29 -77.93
CA GLU A 232 58.45 4.57 -76.56
C GLU A 232 57.72 5.77 -75.96
N ASN A 233 57.61 6.89 -76.69
CA ASN A 233 56.88 8.06 -76.22
C ASN A 233 55.38 7.77 -75.99
N MET A 234 54.74 6.99 -76.86
CA MET A 234 53.36 6.54 -76.65
C MET A 234 53.21 5.65 -75.41
N ALA A 235 54.17 4.76 -75.14
CA ALA A 235 54.17 3.92 -73.95
C ALA A 235 54.39 4.76 -72.66
N LEU A 236 55.33 5.71 -72.69
CA LEU A 236 55.59 6.64 -71.59
C LEU A 236 54.40 7.58 -71.33
N GLU A 237 53.69 8.01 -72.37
CA GLU A 237 52.43 8.74 -72.22
C GLU A 237 51.34 7.87 -71.55
N GLN A 238 51.22 6.59 -71.93
CA GLN A 238 50.23 5.68 -71.35
C GLN A 238 50.53 5.39 -69.87
N THR A 239 51.78 5.09 -69.50
CA THR A 239 52.16 4.89 -68.08
C THR A 239 52.00 6.18 -67.28
N THR A 240 52.36 7.34 -67.84
CA THR A 240 52.12 8.65 -67.20
C THR A 240 50.63 8.93 -66.97
N LYS A 241 49.75 8.52 -67.89
CA LYS A 241 48.29 8.65 -67.73
C LYS A 241 47.76 7.67 -66.67
N ALA A 242 48.22 6.43 -66.66
CA ALA A 242 47.85 5.41 -65.68
C ALA A 242 48.26 5.83 -64.25
N LEU A 243 49.53 6.21 -64.04
CA LEU A 243 50.06 6.66 -62.76
C LEU A 243 49.32 7.91 -62.22
N LYS A 244 48.91 8.83 -63.09
CA LYS A 244 48.08 10.00 -62.68
C LYS A 244 46.70 9.57 -62.18
N CYS A 245 46.06 8.59 -62.83
CA CYS A 245 44.78 8.05 -62.37
C CYS A 245 44.94 7.30 -61.04
N GLU A 246 46.02 6.52 -60.89
CA GLU A 246 46.35 5.80 -59.66
C GLU A 246 46.58 6.76 -58.48
N ILE A 247 47.40 7.81 -58.66
CA ILE A 247 47.63 8.86 -57.66
C ILE A 247 46.31 9.53 -57.25
N GLN A 248 45.41 9.82 -58.18
CA GLN A 248 44.10 10.41 -57.88
C GLN A 248 43.23 9.44 -57.05
N VAL A 249 43.15 8.17 -57.42
CA VAL A 249 42.42 7.14 -56.67
C VAL A 249 43.00 6.94 -55.26
N HIS A 250 44.32 7.03 -55.10
CA HIS A 250 44.97 7.00 -53.79
C HIS A 250 44.61 8.23 -52.94
N LEU A 251 44.63 9.43 -53.51
CA LEU A 251 44.24 10.67 -52.82
C LEU A 251 42.77 10.64 -52.36
N ASP A 252 41.86 10.22 -53.23
CA ASP A 252 40.43 10.12 -52.91
C ASP A 252 40.18 9.07 -51.81
N LYS A 253 40.91 7.95 -51.83
CA LYS A 253 40.89 6.90 -50.80
C LYS A 253 41.42 7.39 -49.45
N GLU A 254 42.49 8.18 -49.43
CA GLU A 254 42.98 8.83 -48.20
C GLU A 254 41.98 9.84 -47.63
N LEU A 255 41.34 10.64 -48.49
CA LEU A 255 40.28 11.57 -48.09
C LEU A 255 39.07 10.86 -47.48
N GLU A 256 38.63 9.73 -48.04
CA GLU A 256 37.55 8.92 -47.45
C GLU A 256 37.94 8.23 -46.15
N TYR A 257 39.17 7.70 -46.02
CA TYR A 257 39.64 7.20 -44.73
C TYR A 257 39.75 8.30 -43.67
N ALA A 258 40.16 9.52 -44.04
CA ALA A 258 40.18 10.67 -43.13
C ALA A 258 38.76 11.07 -42.68
N LYS A 259 37.79 11.09 -43.59
CA LYS A 259 36.36 11.31 -43.26
C LYS A 259 35.82 10.22 -42.33
N TYR A 260 36.09 8.95 -42.61
CA TYR A 260 35.65 7.81 -41.80
C TYR A 260 36.29 7.85 -40.40
N GLY A 261 37.60 8.07 -40.32
CA GLY A 261 38.33 8.20 -39.06
C GLY A 261 37.83 9.39 -38.20
N GLN A 262 37.50 10.52 -38.84
CA GLN A 262 36.84 11.63 -38.13
C GLN A 262 35.45 11.25 -37.61
N LYS A 263 34.62 10.57 -38.42
CA LYS A 263 33.28 10.12 -38.00
C LYS A 263 33.39 9.17 -36.80
N GLN A 264 34.22 8.14 -36.90
CA GLN A 264 34.46 7.16 -35.84
C GLN A 264 35.04 7.82 -34.57
N THR A 265 35.93 8.81 -34.72
CA THR A 265 36.46 9.58 -33.57
C THR A 265 35.37 10.40 -32.87
N ARG A 266 34.43 10.99 -33.63
CA ARG A 266 33.28 11.72 -33.04
C ARG A 266 32.34 10.75 -32.32
N GLU A 267 32.07 9.59 -32.91
CA GLU A 267 31.22 8.54 -32.34
C GLU A 267 31.83 7.96 -31.04
N ILE A 268 33.12 7.63 -31.04
CA ILE A 268 33.85 7.19 -29.84
C ILE A 268 33.77 8.25 -28.74
N LYS A 269 33.96 9.55 -29.05
CA LYS A 269 33.83 10.63 -28.06
C LYS A 269 32.40 10.76 -27.51
N GLN A 270 31.37 10.59 -28.34
CA GLN A 270 29.98 10.59 -27.89
C GLN A 270 29.65 9.37 -27.01
N LEU A 271 30.14 8.19 -27.35
CA LEU A 271 29.96 6.97 -26.55
C LEU A 271 30.70 7.08 -25.21
N GLN A 272 31.94 7.57 -25.20
CA GLN A 272 32.70 7.85 -23.97
C GLN A 272 32.01 8.89 -23.08
N ALA A 273 31.38 9.93 -23.66
CA ALA A 273 30.60 10.89 -22.89
C ALA A 273 29.36 10.24 -22.26
N LYS A 274 28.60 9.44 -23.03
CA LYS A 274 27.44 8.67 -22.52
C LYS A 274 27.84 7.71 -21.41
N VAL A 275 28.93 6.96 -21.57
CA VAL A 275 29.47 6.05 -20.55
C VAL A 275 29.76 6.82 -19.26
N LYS A 276 30.49 7.94 -19.32
CA LYS A 276 30.78 8.77 -18.14
C LYS A 276 29.54 9.35 -17.46
N THR A 277 28.50 9.69 -18.23
CA THR A 277 27.21 10.12 -17.66
C THR A 277 26.50 8.97 -16.94
N LEU A 278 26.50 7.77 -17.53
CA LEU A 278 25.90 6.58 -16.94
C LEU A 278 26.67 6.13 -15.68
N GLU A 279 28.00 6.07 -15.73
CA GLU A 279 28.89 5.82 -14.59
C GLU A 279 28.58 6.77 -13.44
N LYS A 280 28.50 8.09 -13.71
CA LYS A 280 28.16 9.08 -12.68
C LYS A 280 26.77 8.84 -12.07
N SER A 281 25.77 8.54 -12.91
CA SER A 281 24.41 8.26 -12.42
C SER A 281 24.33 6.97 -11.59
N LEU A 282 25.09 5.94 -11.97
CA LEU A 282 25.18 4.69 -11.23
C LEU A 282 25.87 4.89 -9.87
N CYS A 283 26.98 5.63 -9.82
CA CYS A 283 27.64 5.98 -8.56
C CYS A 283 26.72 6.79 -7.63
N GLN A 284 25.88 7.68 -8.17
CA GLN A 284 24.89 8.40 -7.38
C GLN A 284 23.82 7.46 -6.80
N VAL A 285 23.20 6.62 -7.64
CA VAL A 285 22.17 5.66 -7.21
C VAL A 285 22.71 4.66 -6.18
N VAL A 286 23.95 4.16 -6.37
CA VAL A 286 24.61 3.28 -5.39
C VAL A 286 24.83 4.00 -4.06
N HIS A 287 25.31 5.25 -4.08
CA HIS A 287 25.54 6.01 -2.84
C HIS A 287 24.22 6.35 -2.11
N GLU A 288 23.17 6.69 -2.84
CA GLU A 288 21.83 6.93 -2.30
C GLU A 288 21.26 5.65 -1.67
N PHE A 289 21.39 4.49 -2.34
CA PHE A 289 20.98 3.19 -1.83
C PHE A 289 21.79 2.73 -0.60
N GLU A 290 23.11 2.95 -0.58
CA GLU A 290 23.95 2.65 0.60
C GLU A 290 23.53 3.50 1.81
N LYS A 291 23.23 4.78 1.59
CA LYS A 291 22.74 5.70 2.63
C LYS A 291 21.34 5.32 3.12
N GLU A 292 20.42 4.97 2.22
CA GLU A 292 19.08 4.49 2.58
C GLU A 292 19.17 3.19 3.38
N LYS A 293 19.99 2.23 2.95
CA LYS A 293 20.26 0.98 3.67
C LYS A 293 20.78 1.24 5.08
N GLN A 294 21.77 2.13 5.26
CA GLN A 294 22.28 2.49 6.60
C GLN A 294 21.21 3.13 7.48
N LEU A 295 20.37 4.02 6.92
CA LEU A 295 19.25 4.64 7.65
C LEU A 295 18.20 3.59 8.04
N LEU A 296 17.85 2.67 7.14
CA LEU A 296 16.90 1.60 7.41
C LEU A 296 17.44 0.64 8.50
N THR A 297 18.68 0.18 8.38
CA THR A 297 19.33 -0.68 9.39
C THR A 297 19.32 0.00 10.76
N THR A 298 19.85 1.22 10.87
CA THR A 298 19.91 1.96 12.16
C THR A 298 18.54 2.40 12.70
N LYS A 299 17.49 2.38 11.87
CA LYS A 299 16.10 2.48 12.32
C LYS A 299 15.61 1.14 12.90
N THR A 300 15.75 0.05 12.15
CA THR A 300 15.30 -1.28 12.58
C THR A 300 16.04 -1.80 13.83
N GLU A 301 17.31 -1.43 14.02
CA GLU A 301 18.06 -1.72 15.24
C GLU A 301 17.43 -1.05 16.47
N LYS A 302 17.03 0.22 16.36
CA LYS A 302 16.35 0.95 17.46
C LYS A 302 14.96 0.39 17.74
N GLU A 303 14.17 0.14 16.70
CA GLU A 303 12.84 -0.46 16.85
C GLU A 303 12.92 -1.86 17.50
N LEU A 304 13.99 -2.63 17.22
CA LEU A 304 14.25 -3.89 17.89
C LEU A 304 14.70 -3.73 19.35
N ASP A 305 15.57 -2.75 19.66
CA ASP A 305 16.01 -2.44 21.02
C ASP A 305 14.86 -1.95 21.91
N ASP A 306 13.99 -1.06 21.39
CA ASP A 306 12.80 -0.55 22.08
C ASP A 306 11.82 -1.69 22.40
N VAL A 307 11.48 -2.53 21.39
CA VAL A 307 10.62 -3.71 21.58
C VAL A 307 11.25 -4.74 22.52
N SER A 308 12.58 -4.90 22.50
CA SER A 308 13.31 -5.76 23.42
C SER A 308 13.19 -5.26 24.86
N LEU A 309 13.36 -3.95 25.08
CA LEU A 309 13.24 -3.28 26.38
C LEU A 309 11.81 -3.39 26.94
N ASP A 310 10.79 -3.14 26.12
CA ASP A 310 9.38 -3.29 26.50
C ASP A 310 9.04 -4.74 26.83
N ALA A 311 9.45 -5.70 26.00
CA ALA A 311 9.26 -7.12 26.29
C ALA A 311 9.92 -7.53 27.61
N ASP A 312 11.07 -6.94 27.95
CA ASP A 312 11.75 -7.18 29.22
C ASP A 312 11.10 -6.45 30.41
N GLY A 313 10.51 -5.28 30.19
CA GLY A 313 9.65 -4.57 31.14
C GLY A 313 8.41 -5.39 31.50
N LEU A 314 7.70 -5.89 30.48
CA LEU A 314 6.55 -6.78 30.62
C LEU A 314 6.93 -8.09 31.31
N ARG A 315 8.07 -8.72 30.96
CA ARG A 315 8.60 -9.90 31.67
C ARG A 315 8.89 -9.63 33.15
N LYS A 316 9.34 -8.41 33.52
CA LYS A 316 9.56 -8.00 34.92
C LYS A 316 8.22 -7.77 35.65
N LEU A 317 7.28 -7.04 35.03
CA LEU A 317 5.95 -6.77 35.57
C LEU A 317 5.15 -8.07 35.81
N LEU A 318 5.17 -9.01 34.86
CA LEU A 318 4.50 -10.30 34.97
C LEU A 318 5.09 -11.16 36.11
N LYS A 319 6.41 -11.09 36.36
CA LYS A 319 7.04 -11.74 37.52
C LYS A 319 6.56 -11.13 38.85
N LEU A 320 6.40 -9.80 38.92
CA LEU A 320 5.86 -9.10 40.09
C LEU A 320 4.38 -9.44 40.33
N LYS A 321 3.53 -9.34 39.30
CA LYS A 321 2.10 -9.70 39.42
C LYS A 321 1.89 -11.17 39.81
N ASN A 322 2.72 -12.09 39.32
CA ASN A 322 2.72 -13.48 39.82
C ASN A 322 3.20 -13.61 41.27
N LYS A 323 4.09 -12.75 41.77
CA LYS A 323 4.49 -12.72 43.19
C LYS A 323 3.33 -12.21 44.07
N GLU A 324 2.67 -11.12 43.67
CA GLU A 324 1.48 -10.58 44.33
C GLU A 324 0.34 -11.60 44.37
N LEU A 325 0.01 -12.23 43.23
CA LEU A 325 -1.04 -13.25 43.12
C LEU A 325 -0.78 -14.48 43.99
N ARG A 326 0.49 -14.92 44.12
CA ARG A 326 0.87 -15.98 45.08
C ARG A 326 0.75 -15.51 46.53
N ASN A 327 0.98 -14.24 46.82
CA ASN A 327 0.77 -13.68 48.16
C ASN A 327 -0.73 -13.59 48.52
N MET A 328 -1.57 -13.12 47.58
CA MET A 328 -3.02 -13.10 47.74
C MET A 328 -3.59 -14.51 47.92
N LYS A 329 -3.14 -15.50 47.14
CA LYS A 329 -3.55 -16.91 47.34
C LYS A 329 -3.16 -17.46 48.70
N ARG A 330 -1.97 -17.12 49.23
CA ARG A 330 -1.57 -17.51 50.60
C ARG A 330 -2.43 -16.85 51.66
N LEU A 331 -2.69 -15.55 51.54
CA LEU A 331 -3.53 -14.82 52.50
C LEU A 331 -4.98 -15.32 52.49
N ALA A 332 -5.54 -15.59 51.31
CA ALA A 332 -6.85 -16.20 51.16
C ALA A 332 -6.90 -17.60 51.78
N GLN A 333 -5.87 -18.43 51.58
CA GLN A 333 -5.77 -19.73 52.27
C GLN A 333 -5.75 -19.55 53.80
N THR A 334 -4.91 -18.67 54.34
CA THR A 334 -4.87 -18.40 55.79
C THR A 334 -6.22 -17.91 56.35
N ILE A 335 -7.00 -17.14 55.58
CA ILE A 335 -8.35 -16.73 55.97
C ILE A 335 -9.32 -17.93 55.96
N LEU A 336 -9.21 -18.85 55.00
CA LEU A 336 -9.98 -20.10 54.96
C LEU A 336 -9.58 -21.07 56.09
N ASP A 337 -8.29 -21.16 56.41
CA ASP A 337 -7.77 -21.97 57.52
C ASP A 337 -8.32 -21.45 58.85
N GLN A 338 -8.16 -20.14 59.13
CA GLN A 338 -8.71 -19.47 60.31
C GLN A 338 -10.24 -19.57 60.40
N ARG A 339 -10.94 -19.50 59.26
CA ARG A 339 -12.39 -19.74 59.20
C ARG A 339 -12.73 -21.17 59.59
N THR A 340 -11.96 -22.15 59.11
CA THR A 340 -12.15 -23.58 59.44
C THR A 340 -11.92 -23.82 60.94
N ASP A 341 -10.88 -23.23 61.53
CA ASP A 341 -10.62 -23.29 62.98
C ASP A 341 -11.79 -22.71 63.80
N VAL A 342 -12.35 -21.57 63.37
CA VAL A 342 -13.51 -20.93 64.02
C VAL A 342 -14.78 -21.78 63.84
N GLU A 343 -15.03 -22.33 62.65
CA GLU A 343 -16.17 -23.21 62.42
C GLU A 343 -16.07 -24.49 63.26
N GLN A 344 -14.89 -25.11 63.34
CA GLN A 344 -14.63 -26.26 64.21
C GLN A 344 -14.83 -25.92 65.69
N PHE A 345 -14.31 -24.79 66.17
CA PHE A 345 -14.53 -24.34 67.55
C PHE A 345 -16.01 -24.16 67.90
N PHE A 346 -16.84 -23.67 66.98
CA PHE A 346 -18.29 -23.59 67.17
C PHE A 346 -18.96 -24.98 67.16
N LEU A 347 -18.51 -25.91 66.33
CA LEU A 347 -19.00 -27.29 66.32
C LEU A 347 -18.65 -28.03 67.63
N ASP A 348 -17.40 -27.96 68.06
CA ASP A 348 -16.93 -28.54 69.33
C ASP A 348 -17.68 -27.95 70.53
N SER A 349 -17.86 -26.62 70.56
CA SER A 349 -18.66 -25.93 71.59
C SER A 349 -20.11 -26.39 71.60
N LEU A 350 -20.72 -26.61 70.42
CA LEU A 350 -22.07 -27.15 70.31
C LEU A 350 -22.16 -28.61 70.77
N ASP A 351 -21.17 -29.44 70.46
CA ASP A 351 -21.15 -30.85 70.89
C ASP A 351 -20.88 -31.00 72.39
N ILE A 352 -20.03 -30.16 72.99
CA ILE A 352 -19.89 -30.07 74.45
C ILE A 352 -21.23 -29.71 75.10
N VAL A 353 -21.97 -28.71 74.58
CA VAL A 353 -23.28 -28.34 75.11
C VAL A 353 -24.30 -29.47 74.93
N LYS A 354 -24.34 -30.17 73.78
CA LYS A 354 -25.19 -31.36 73.58
C LYS A 354 -24.85 -32.48 74.56
N GLN A 355 -23.57 -32.75 74.82
CA GLN A 355 -23.14 -33.74 75.80
C GLN A 355 -23.61 -33.37 77.22
N GLN A 356 -23.43 -32.10 77.64
CA GLN A 356 -23.97 -31.63 78.92
C GLN A 356 -25.50 -31.74 78.97
N MET A 357 -26.24 -31.39 77.91
CA MET A 357 -27.70 -31.60 77.84
C MET A 357 -28.10 -33.07 77.95
N LEU A 358 -27.34 -33.99 77.35
CA LEU A 358 -27.59 -35.43 77.46
C LEU A 358 -27.31 -35.94 78.88
N ASP A 359 -26.23 -35.50 79.51
CA ASP A 359 -25.86 -35.92 80.88
C ASP A 359 -26.76 -35.27 81.95
N GLU A 360 -27.22 -34.04 81.76
CA GLU A 360 -28.27 -33.41 82.57
C GLU A 360 -29.56 -34.24 82.48
N ARG A 361 -29.98 -34.64 81.27
CA ARG A 361 -31.16 -35.49 81.06
C ARG A 361 -30.97 -36.91 81.62
N LYS A 362 -29.78 -37.51 81.54
CA LYS A 362 -29.46 -38.77 82.23
C LYS A 362 -29.59 -38.61 83.75
N ARG A 363 -29.00 -37.58 84.34
CA ARG A 363 -29.08 -37.29 85.79
C ARG A 363 -30.51 -37.07 86.26
N VAL A 364 -31.35 -36.38 85.48
CA VAL A 364 -32.78 -36.24 85.78
C VAL A 364 -33.47 -37.61 85.76
N VAL A 365 -33.27 -38.42 84.71
CA VAL A 365 -33.85 -39.77 84.60
C VAL A 365 -33.32 -40.74 85.68
N GLU A 366 -32.07 -40.59 86.11
CA GLU A 366 -31.47 -41.35 87.22
C GLU A 366 -32.00 -40.89 88.58
N ALA A 367 -32.24 -39.58 88.77
CA ALA A 367 -32.89 -39.04 89.96
C ALA A 367 -34.37 -39.47 90.05
N GLU A 368 -35.10 -39.46 88.94
CA GLU A 368 -36.47 -40.01 88.85
C GLU A 368 -36.47 -41.51 89.17
N LYS A 369 -35.55 -42.30 88.59
CA LYS A 369 -35.37 -43.73 88.95
C LYS A 369 -35.00 -43.93 90.42
N LEU A 370 -34.20 -43.05 91.02
CA LEU A 370 -33.84 -43.09 92.44
C LEU A 370 -34.96 -42.62 93.37
N GLN A 371 -35.96 -41.89 92.87
CA GLN A 371 -37.23 -41.63 93.56
C GLN A 371 -38.17 -42.84 93.43
N ASP A 372 -38.38 -43.38 92.24
CA ASP A 372 -39.20 -44.58 92.01
C ASP A 372 -38.64 -45.81 92.74
N ALA A 373 -37.32 -45.94 92.88
CA ALA A 373 -36.66 -47.00 93.66
C ALA A 373 -36.86 -46.87 95.18
N LYS A 374 -37.35 -45.71 95.68
CA LYS A 374 -37.73 -45.50 97.08
C LYS A 374 -39.22 -45.77 97.35
N LEU A 375 -40.02 -46.07 96.32
CA LEU A 375 -41.41 -46.48 96.47
C LEU A 375 -41.51 -47.93 96.97
N THR A 376 -42.37 -48.16 97.95
CA THR A 376 -42.63 -49.51 98.47
C THR A 376 -43.43 -50.34 97.46
N PRO A 377 -43.43 -51.69 97.54
CA PRO A 377 -44.03 -52.56 96.51
C PRO A 377 -45.54 -52.38 96.27
N ALA A 378 -46.26 -51.61 97.09
CA ALA A 378 -47.71 -51.40 96.98
C ALA A 378 -48.13 -50.44 95.85
N GLU A 379 -47.26 -49.55 95.37
CA GLU A 379 -47.65 -48.47 94.44
C GLU A 379 -47.33 -48.73 92.95
N ARG A 380 -46.97 -49.96 92.59
CA ARG A 380 -46.67 -50.34 91.17
C ARG A 380 -47.92 -50.63 90.32
N GLY A 381 -49.09 -50.18 90.78
CA GLY A 381 -50.36 -50.32 90.06
C GLY A 381 -50.66 -49.16 89.11
N LEU A 382 -50.82 -49.48 87.82
CA LEU A 382 -51.61 -48.73 86.82
C LEU A 382 -51.46 -47.20 86.81
N LYS A 383 -50.38 -46.69 86.21
CA LYS A 383 -50.25 -45.26 85.85
C LYS A 383 -50.34 -45.07 84.33
N PHE A 384 -51.47 -44.49 83.88
CA PHE A 384 -51.69 -44.11 82.48
C PHE A 384 -50.68 -43.05 82.01
N PRO A 385 -50.42 -42.91 80.69
CA PRO A 385 -49.55 -41.87 80.15
C PRO A 385 -50.01 -40.47 80.57
N ARG A 386 -49.21 -39.79 81.39
CA ARG A 386 -49.51 -38.41 81.80
C ARG A 386 -49.32 -37.47 80.61
N LEU A 387 -50.42 -36.87 80.17
CA LEU A 387 -50.40 -35.71 79.27
C LEU A 387 -49.46 -34.64 79.83
N LYS A 388 -48.69 -33.97 78.96
CA LYS A 388 -47.72 -32.93 79.36
C LYS A 388 -48.42 -31.65 79.84
N THR A 389 -48.92 -31.68 81.07
CA THR A 389 -49.40 -30.50 81.79
C THR A 389 -48.22 -29.60 82.15
N ARG A 390 -47.99 -28.60 81.30
CA ARG A 390 -47.09 -27.45 81.49
C ARG A 390 -47.23 -26.87 82.90
N SER A 391 -46.32 -27.24 83.81
CA SER A 391 -46.35 -26.80 85.21
C SER A 391 -45.91 -25.34 85.33
N SER A 392 -46.87 -24.45 85.57
CA SER A 392 -46.63 -23.05 85.89
C SER A 392 -46.08 -22.91 87.31
N SER A 393 -44.76 -22.71 87.44
CA SER A 393 -44.20 -22.07 88.64
C SER A 393 -44.44 -20.56 88.52
N VAL A 394 -45.35 -20.02 89.33
CA VAL A 394 -45.61 -18.57 89.43
C VAL A 394 -44.79 -18.06 90.62
N GLY A 395 -43.72 -17.31 90.35
CA GLY A 395 -42.73 -17.00 91.39
C GLY A 395 -41.89 -15.74 91.22
N ASN A 396 -41.85 -15.08 90.06
CA ASN A 396 -41.46 -13.67 90.00
C ASN A 396 -41.90 -12.94 88.70
N ASN A 397 -41.95 -11.62 88.82
CA ASN A 397 -42.61 -10.67 87.90
C ASN A 397 -42.38 -10.86 86.40
N ASN A 398 -43.49 -10.87 85.66
CA ASN A 398 -43.53 -10.72 84.21
C ASN A 398 -43.20 -9.27 83.80
N GLN A 399 -41.99 -9.03 83.30
CA GLN A 399 -41.73 -7.87 82.44
C GLN A 399 -41.06 -8.32 81.14
N HIS A 400 -41.85 -8.28 80.07
CA HIS A 400 -41.35 -8.19 78.69
C HIS A 400 -40.69 -6.81 78.52
N VAL A 401 -39.45 -6.69 78.97
CA VAL A 401 -38.57 -5.57 78.61
C VAL A 401 -38.15 -5.79 77.15
N PRO A 402 -38.42 -4.86 76.22
CA PRO A 402 -37.77 -4.89 74.91
C PRO A 402 -36.27 -4.72 75.15
N LEU A 403 -35.49 -5.80 74.99
CA LEU A 403 -34.06 -5.82 75.32
C LEU A 403 -33.30 -4.83 74.43
N GLY A 404 -33.10 -3.63 74.97
CA GLY A 404 -32.61 -2.43 74.28
C GLY A 404 -31.13 -2.45 73.95
N VAL A 405 -30.65 -3.50 73.27
CA VAL A 405 -29.39 -3.57 72.51
C VAL A 405 -28.09 -3.41 73.34
N LYS A 406 -28.15 -3.13 74.65
CA LYS A 406 -26.98 -2.68 75.43
C LYS A 406 -26.71 -3.37 76.78
N ASP A 407 -27.62 -4.22 77.29
CA ASP A 407 -27.34 -5.00 78.50
C ASP A 407 -26.57 -6.29 78.19
N LYS A 408 -25.56 -6.59 79.02
CA LYS A 408 -24.68 -7.75 78.85
C LYS A 408 -25.31 -9.00 79.46
N VAL A 409 -25.92 -9.84 78.63
CA VAL A 409 -26.39 -11.17 79.04
C VAL A 409 -25.20 -12.04 79.42
N ASP A 410 -25.09 -12.43 80.69
CA ASP A 410 -24.03 -13.32 81.17
C ASP A 410 -24.35 -14.78 80.79
N LEU A 411 -23.48 -15.36 79.94
CA LEU A 411 -23.63 -16.72 79.41
C LEU A 411 -23.72 -17.80 80.51
N ARG A 412 -23.18 -17.52 81.71
CA ARG A 412 -23.25 -18.42 82.86
C ARG A 412 -24.64 -18.54 83.47
N ALA A 413 -25.54 -17.57 83.26
CA ALA A 413 -26.91 -17.60 83.77
C ALA A 413 -27.90 -18.40 82.91
N LEU A 414 -27.56 -18.66 81.64
CA LEU A 414 -28.42 -19.40 80.69
C LEU A 414 -28.46 -20.91 80.98
N THR A 415 -29.59 -21.56 80.71
CA THR A 415 -29.69 -23.03 80.69
C THR A 415 -28.96 -23.64 79.48
N TRP A 416 -28.68 -24.94 79.50
CA TRP A 416 -27.94 -25.58 78.38
C TRP A 416 -28.70 -25.58 77.05
N ASP A 417 -30.02 -25.82 77.05
CA ASP A 417 -30.85 -25.70 75.83
C ASP A 417 -30.86 -24.26 75.26
N GLU A 418 -30.80 -23.23 76.12
CA GLU A 418 -30.67 -21.83 75.69
C GLU A 418 -29.26 -21.53 75.12
N ARG A 419 -28.20 -22.05 75.76
CA ARG A 419 -26.83 -21.95 75.23
C ARG A 419 -26.70 -22.64 73.87
N GLU A 420 -27.33 -23.80 73.68
CA GLU A 420 -27.35 -24.50 72.39
C GLU A 420 -28.02 -23.66 71.30
N ARG A 421 -29.20 -23.08 71.61
CA ARG A 421 -29.92 -22.19 70.70
C ARG A 421 -29.13 -20.92 70.37
N VAL A 422 -28.45 -20.31 71.35
CA VAL A 422 -27.62 -19.12 71.14
C VAL A 422 -26.40 -19.46 70.28
N LEU A 423 -25.69 -20.55 70.53
CA LEU A 423 -24.53 -20.97 69.72
C LEU A 423 -24.94 -21.30 68.27
N ARG A 424 -26.06 -22.03 68.07
CA ARG A 424 -26.60 -22.29 66.72
C ARG A 424 -26.96 -21.00 65.99
N LEU A 425 -27.59 -20.04 66.69
CA LEU A 425 -27.98 -18.75 66.10
C LEU A 425 -26.76 -17.88 65.78
N LEU A 426 -25.70 -17.90 66.61
CA LEU A 426 -24.43 -17.22 66.35
C LEU A 426 -23.73 -17.81 65.12
N PHE A 427 -23.56 -19.14 65.06
CA PHE A 427 -22.96 -19.83 63.91
C PHE A 427 -23.72 -19.54 62.61
N ALA A 428 -25.06 -19.68 62.63
CA ALA A 428 -25.90 -19.34 61.48
C ALA A 428 -25.78 -17.86 61.08
N LYS A 429 -25.71 -16.93 62.04
CA LYS A 429 -25.59 -15.49 61.77
C LYS A 429 -24.22 -15.10 61.21
N ILE A 430 -23.14 -15.68 61.71
CA ILE A 430 -21.77 -15.47 61.18
C ILE A 430 -21.72 -15.92 59.72
N ASN A 431 -22.18 -17.15 59.44
CA ASN A 431 -22.16 -17.71 58.09
C ASN A 431 -23.08 -16.93 57.12
N SER A 432 -24.22 -16.42 57.62
CA SER A 432 -25.15 -15.58 56.83
C SER A 432 -24.60 -14.18 56.51
N ILE A 433 -23.76 -13.61 57.39
CA ILE A 433 -23.08 -12.33 57.12
C ILE A 433 -21.98 -12.52 56.07
N GLN A 434 -21.21 -13.61 56.17
CA GLN A 434 -20.08 -13.86 55.27
C GLN A 434 -20.51 -14.19 53.83
N GLY A 435 -21.67 -14.84 53.65
CA GLY A 435 -22.24 -15.12 52.32
C GLY A 435 -22.58 -13.88 51.47
N PHE A 436 -22.58 -12.68 52.06
CA PHE A 436 -22.76 -11.41 51.33
C PHE A 436 -21.44 -10.83 50.78
N LEU A 437 -20.28 -11.34 51.21
CA LEU A 437 -18.95 -10.85 50.84
C LEU A 437 -18.23 -11.72 49.79
N ASP A 438 -18.69 -12.95 49.58
CA ASP A 438 -18.09 -13.93 48.66
C ASP A 438 -18.65 -13.85 47.22
N ALA A 439 -19.44 -12.81 46.93
CA ALA A 439 -19.93 -12.52 45.59
C ALA A 439 -18.81 -11.87 44.75
N PRO A 440 -18.34 -12.49 43.65
CA PRO A 440 -17.29 -11.90 42.84
C PRO A 440 -17.78 -10.61 42.18
N PRO A 441 -16.98 -9.53 42.15
CA PRO A 441 -17.35 -8.32 41.44
C PRO A 441 -17.47 -8.62 39.94
N ALA A 442 -18.58 -8.21 39.33
CA ALA A 442 -18.75 -8.28 37.89
C ALA A 442 -17.76 -7.31 37.24
N LEU A 443 -16.66 -7.86 36.72
CA LEU A 443 -15.69 -7.12 35.92
C LEU A 443 -16.28 -6.88 34.53
N ASP A 444 -16.96 -5.76 34.38
CA ASP A 444 -17.05 -5.09 33.08
C ASP A 444 -15.63 -4.88 32.55
N SER A 445 -15.30 -5.44 31.40
CA SER A 445 -13.97 -5.33 30.79
C SER A 445 -14.08 -5.47 29.27
N GLN A 446 -13.84 -4.36 28.57
CA GLN A 446 -13.93 -4.24 27.12
C GLN A 446 -12.72 -4.86 26.40
N GLU A 447 -12.40 -6.12 26.67
CA GLU A 447 -11.29 -6.84 26.01
C GLU A 447 -11.81 -7.83 24.94
N THR A 448 -12.44 -7.29 23.89
CA THR A 448 -12.76 -8.08 22.67
C THR A 448 -12.71 -7.24 21.39
N ARG A 449 -11.99 -6.12 21.41
CA ARG A 449 -11.65 -5.30 20.23
C ARG A 449 -10.20 -4.88 20.28
N LEU A 450 -9.32 -5.68 19.69
CA LEU A 450 -8.03 -5.34 19.06
C LEU A 450 -7.25 -6.64 18.73
N ASN A 451 -7.83 -7.46 17.85
CA ASN A 451 -7.15 -8.61 17.22
C ASN A 451 -7.61 -8.68 15.75
N SER A 452 -7.32 -7.59 15.01
CA SER A 452 -7.57 -7.43 13.57
C SER A 452 -6.70 -6.28 13.07
N LEU A 453 -5.41 -6.57 12.89
CA LEU A 453 -4.47 -5.75 12.13
C LEU A 453 -3.62 -6.72 11.32
N ASP A 454 -3.69 -6.61 9.99
CA ASP A 454 -3.07 -7.56 9.07
C ASP A 454 -1.55 -7.43 9.04
N THR A 455 -0.86 -8.55 9.19
CA THR A 455 0.56 -8.70 8.84
C THR A 455 0.67 -9.53 7.55
N PRO A 456 0.83 -8.91 6.37
CA PRO A 456 1.09 -9.64 5.14
C PRO A 456 2.54 -10.16 5.07
N PHE A 457 2.82 -11.05 4.10
CA PHE A 457 4.13 -11.65 3.79
C PHE A 457 4.58 -12.76 4.80
N LEU A 458 4.93 -14.00 4.43
CA LEU A 458 4.84 -14.83 3.21
C LEU A 458 5.12 -16.31 3.67
N THR A 459 4.94 -17.44 2.97
CA THR A 459 4.72 -17.79 1.54
C THR A 459 4.06 -19.17 1.42
N GLU A 460 3.12 -19.38 0.50
CA GLU A 460 3.00 -20.56 -0.40
C GLU A 460 1.69 -20.50 -1.22
N VAL A 461 1.80 -20.47 -2.56
CA VAL A 461 0.74 -20.89 -3.51
C VAL A 461 1.43 -21.47 -4.74
N ALA A 462 0.90 -22.57 -5.29
CA ALA A 462 1.42 -23.21 -6.49
C ALA A 462 0.49 -23.00 -7.71
N ASP A 463 1.14 -22.63 -8.82
CA ASP A 463 0.86 -23.07 -10.20
C ASP A 463 -0.33 -22.47 -11.03
N GLN A 464 -0.15 -22.54 -12.36
CA GLN A 464 -1.12 -22.49 -13.48
C GLN A 464 -1.68 -21.15 -14.03
N SER A 465 -0.81 -20.47 -14.81
CA SER A 465 -0.95 -20.34 -16.29
C SER A 465 -1.58 -19.10 -16.97
N SER A 466 -0.88 -18.65 -18.04
CA SER A 466 -1.29 -17.71 -19.13
C SER A 466 -1.52 -16.23 -18.74
N THR A 467 -1.18 -15.19 -19.52
CA THR A 467 -0.91 -15.07 -20.97
C THR A 467 0.20 -14.04 -21.34
N GLY A 468 1.30 -14.47 -21.98
CA GLY A 468 2.19 -13.66 -22.86
C GLY A 468 2.96 -12.46 -22.26
N PRO A 469 3.75 -11.71 -23.06
CA PRO A 469 4.19 -11.98 -24.44
C PRO A 469 5.60 -12.62 -24.51
N MET A 470 6.00 -13.14 -25.68
CA MET A 470 7.33 -13.74 -25.89
C MET A 470 8.35 -12.75 -26.46
N LEU A 471 9.60 -12.84 -25.98
CA LEU A 471 10.78 -12.25 -26.61
C LEU A 471 11.61 -13.33 -27.33
N PRO A 472 12.03 -13.12 -28.60
CA PRO A 472 12.72 -14.15 -29.38
C PRO A 472 14.20 -14.28 -28.97
N ARG A 473 14.58 -15.43 -28.40
CA ARG A 473 15.98 -15.83 -28.34
C ARG A 473 16.45 -16.34 -29.70
N HIS A 474 17.02 -15.44 -30.51
CA HIS A 474 17.81 -15.82 -31.67
C HIS A 474 19.31 -15.73 -31.34
N PHE A 475 19.96 -16.88 -31.20
CA PHE A 475 21.41 -16.99 -31.27
C PHE A 475 21.80 -17.17 -32.74
N PRO A 476 22.57 -16.26 -33.35
CA PRO A 476 23.16 -16.50 -34.67
C PRO A 476 24.34 -17.47 -34.52
N SER A 477 24.09 -18.76 -34.79
CA SER A 477 25.16 -19.76 -34.89
C SER A 477 26.14 -19.38 -36.00
N ARG A 478 27.41 -19.19 -35.63
CA ARG A 478 28.49 -18.84 -36.56
C ARG A 478 28.75 -20.01 -37.52
N PRO A 479 28.69 -19.81 -38.85
CA PRO A 479 29.03 -20.86 -39.82
C PRO A 479 30.56 -21.15 -39.80
N PRO A 480 30.98 -22.38 -40.18
CA PRO A 480 32.38 -22.77 -40.13
C PRO A 480 33.22 -22.04 -41.17
N THR A 481 34.38 -21.54 -40.76
CA THR A 481 35.41 -21.00 -41.66
C THR A 481 36.16 -22.15 -42.33
N HIS A 482 35.74 -22.54 -43.54
CA HIS A 482 36.59 -23.33 -44.42
C HIS A 482 37.80 -22.48 -44.86
N ALA A 483 39.00 -22.89 -44.45
CA ALA A 483 40.23 -22.33 -44.99
C ALA A 483 40.56 -23.03 -46.31
N THR A 484 40.58 -22.28 -47.41
CA THR A 484 41.25 -22.66 -48.66
C THR A 484 42.60 -21.94 -48.74
N PRO A 485 43.69 -22.64 -49.11
CA PRO A 485 45.00 -22.02 -49.27
C PRO A 485 45.04 -21.13 -50.52
N PRO A 486 45.99 -20.17 -50.61
CA PRO A 486 46.28 -19.48 -51.86
C PRO A 486 46.89 -20.46 -52.88
N PRO A 487 46.66 -20.29 -54.18
CA PRO A 487 47.52 -20.89 -55.19
C PRO A 487 48.89 -20.19 -55.13
N ALA A 488 49.94 -20.98 -55.11
CA ALA A 488 51.29 -20.54 -55.46
C ALA A 488 51.69 -21.29 -56.73
N ASP A 489 51.94 -20.56 -57.80
CA ASP A 489 52.87 -20.90 -58.90
C ASP A 489 52.95 -19.72 -59.89
N GLU A 490 53.97 -19.75 -60.75
CA GLU A 490 54.24 -18.84 -61.88
C GLU A 490 54.47 -17.34 -61.56
N TYR A 491 55.65 -17.03 -60.99
CA TYR A 491 56.75 -16.42 -61.76
C TYR A 491 58.12 -16.65 -61.11
#